data_AF-A0A944N028-F1
#
_entry.id   AF-A0A944N028-F1
#
_cell.length_a   1.000
_cell.length_b   1.000
_cell.length_c   1.000
_cell.angle_alpha   90.00
_cell.angle_beta   90.00
_cell.angle_gamma   90.00
#
_symmetry.space_group_name_H-M   'P 1'
#
loop_
_entity.id
_entity.type
_entity.pdbx_description
1 polymer ?
#
loop_
_entity_poly.entity_id
_entity_poly.type
_entity_poly.pdbx_seq_one_letter_code
_entity_poly.pdbx_strand_id
1 'polypeptide(L)'
;MNQTLQSEPMTTSYNTSLAQNTPEQLEGVDSETAFQFAALMSNTIGFNLNRIGVNSAIRAAHQALASFKALTTESLTTESLWNQMINSAQCRQLFIESIVVSESWLFREPKVFQHINSTVCHRLKTQSKVTILSAPCATGEEACSIALSLLESGHSQTQFRIIATDISQLAIRQARSGIFTENALRTVDEARRRRWFSSTPHGWEVAAKVQKTVDFVNLNLLATDAAQKLRQLATGQFDLICCRNLLIYLTKPARKKLIHLLESLLKPGGELVVGAVEPVILPASDWEPTGPLTFSRHKRSPTPQVQQEQTPDTRHGVSSRAQENLHGLAARTSTMGSAKTALAPTVSRKIIQEVEACANAGDIATAIQLCRQSLRGDGTQTDLLYTLAMLHQTMGDFKISQKFLEKAVYLEPRHQGALLSLALIAKQQGDTVAERRYRRSASLAGTDS
;
A
#
# COMPACT_ATOMS: atom_id res chain seq x y z
N MET A 1 -53.68 33.17 -23.80
CA MET A 1 -54.18 31.79 -23.91
C MET A 1 -52.96 30.87 -23.85
N ASN A 2 -52.82 30.17 -22.72
CA ASN A 2 -52.24 28.83 -22.46
C ASN A 2 -51.26 28.22 -23.48
N GLN A 3 -50.25 27.42 -23.13
CA GLN A 3 -49.65 26.91 -21.90
C GLN A 3 -48.41 26.10 -22.35
N THR A 4 -47.34 26.16 -21.55
CA THR A 4 -46.47 25.06 -21.10
C THR A 4 -46.10 23.88 -22.05
N LEU A 5 -44.79 23.65 -22.22
CA LEU A 5 -44.09 22.43 -21.76
C LEU A 5 -42.57 22.62 -21.92
N GLN A 6 -41.91 22.91 -20.80
CA GLN A 6 -40.46 22.77 -20.63
C GLN A 6 -40.14 21.28 -20.47
N SER A 7 -39.13 20.79 -21.18
CA SER A 7 -38.47 19.53 -20.90
C SER A 7 -37.01 19.81 -20.54
N GLU A 8 -36.68 19.73 -19.25
CA GLU A 8 -35.30 19.78 -18.75
C GLU A 8 -34.58 18.45 -19.02
N PRO A 9 -33.28 18.48 -19.37
CA PRO A 9 -32.47 17.26 -19.45
C PRO A 9 -31.96 16.85 -18.07
N MET A 10 -32.33 15.65 -17.64
CA MET A 10 -31.78 14.95 -16.47
C MET A 10 -30.31 14.57 -16.70
N THR A 11 -29.38 15.44 -16.30
CA THR A 11 -27.96 15.11 -16.13
C THR A 11 -27.71 14.64 -14.69
N THR A 12 -27.62 13.32 -14.47
CA THR A 12 -27.19 12.76 -13.19
C THR A 12 -25.66 12.77 -13.12
N SER A 13 -25.11 13.85 -12.58
CA SER A 13 -23.71 13.92 -12.16
C SER A 13 -23.52 13.10 -10.88
N TYR A 14 -23.14 11.83 -11.02
CA TYR A 14 -22.64 11.05 -9.88
C TYR A 14 -21.16 11.40 -9.63
N ASN A 15 -20.85 11.77 -8.39
CA ASN A 15 -19.53 12.07 -7.80
C ASN A 15 -18.93 13.47 -8.02
N THR A 16 -19.40 14.41 -7.18
CA THR A 16 -18.51 15.31 -6.40
C THR A 16 -19.20 15.99 -5.20
N SER A 17 -20.51 15.81 -4.99
CA SER A 17 -21.24 16.51 -3.91
C SER A 17 -21.33 15.78 -2.56
N LEU A 18 -20.82 14.55 -2.42
CA LEU A 18 -20.86 13.80 -1.15
C LEU A 18 -19.78 14.22 -0.13
N ALA A 19 -18.91 15.18 -0.48
CA ALA A 19 -17.86 15.67 0.42
C ALA A 19 -18.21 16.99 1.14
N GLN A 20 -19.33 17.64 0.84
CA GLN A 20 -19.68 18.96 1.40
C GLN A 20 -21.04 19.06 2.08
N ASN A 21 -21.86 18.01 2.06
CA ASN A 21 -23.04 17.95 2.92
C ASN A 21 -22.67 17.22 4.20
N THR A 22 -22.62 17.93 5.33
CA THR A 22 -22.78 17.31 6.64
C THR A 22 -24.03 16.43 6.57
N PRO A 23 -23.93 15.10 6.72
CA PRO A 23 -25.14 14.32 6.93
C PRO A 23 -25.80 14.91 8.17
N GLU A 24 -27.04 15.36 8.04
CA GLU A 24 -27.90 15.60 9.20
C GLU A 24 -27.67 14.42 10.15
N GLN A 25 -27.27 14.72 11.39
CA GLN A 25 -27.18 13.69 12.43
C GLN A 25 -28.52 12.96 12.41
N LEU A 26 -28.52 11.67 12.04
CA LEU A 26 -29.73 10.85 12.09
C LEU A 26 -30.29 10.99 13.51
N GLU A 27 -31.48 11.57 13.64
CA GLU A 27 -32.16 11.70 14.92
C GLU A 27 -32.17 10.34 15.63
N GLY A 28 -31.55 10.30 16.81
CA GLY A 28 -31.55 9.14 17.70
C GLY A 28 -30.28 8.30 17.77
N VAL A 29 -29.22 8.56 16.98
CA VAL A 29 -27.92 7.85 17.11
C VAL A 29 -26.85 8.83 17.58
N ASP A 30 -26.41 8.69 18.82
CA ASP A 30 -25.33 9.53 19.34
C ASP A 30 -23.97 9.21 18.70
N SER A 31 -23.06 10.18 18.78
CA SER A 31 -21.70 10.07 18.23
C SER A 31 -20.88 8.95 18.88
N GLU A 32 -21.20 8.56 20.11
CA GLU A 32 -20.50 7.52 20.86
C GLU A 32 -20.79 6.15 20.28
N THR A 33 -22.06 5.87 20.02
CA THR A 33 -22.55 4.67 19.35
C THR A 33 -21.90 4.56 17.98
N ALA A 34 -22.01 5.59 17.13
CA ALA A 34 -21.37 5.64 15.81
C ALA A 34 -19.86 5.33 15.86
N PHE A 35 -19.16 5.86 16.86
CA PHE A 35 -17.74 5.60 17.08
C PHE A 35 -17.46 4.13 17.44
N GLN A 36 -18.25 3.51 18.32
CA GLN A 36 -18.08 2.10 18.69
C GLN A 36 -18.23 1.16 17.48
N PHE A 37 -19.17 1.42 16.58
CA PHE A 37 -19.28 0.64 15.33
C PHE A 37 -18.10 0.87 14.40
N ALA A 38 -17.69 2.12 14.21
CA ALA A 38 -16.50 2.43 13.41
C ALA A 38 -15.26 1.69 13.96
N ALA A 39 -15.12 1.59 15.28
CA ALA A 39 -14.05 0.83 15.94
C ALA A 39 -14.18 -0.69 15.72
N LEU A 40 -15.39 -1.25 15.87
CA LEU A 40 -15.64 -2.67 15.62
C LEU A 40 -15.39 -3.05 14.15
N MET A 41 -15.86 -2.23 13.21
CA MET A 41 -15.63 -2.42 11.79
C MET A 41 -14.15 -2.28 11.44
N SER A 42 -13.45 -1.33 12.05
CA SER A 42 -12.00 -1.18 11.91
C SER A 42 -11.23 -2.41 12.37
N ASN A 43 -11.67 -3.10 13.42
CA ASN A 43 -11.08 -4.37 13.83
C ASN A 43 -11.34 -5.50 12.80
N THR A 44 -12.48 -5.46 12.11
CA THR A 44 -12.88 -6.47 11.12
C THR A 44 -12.17 -6.27 9.77
N ILE A 45 -12.07 -5.03 9.30
CA ILE A 45 -11.46 -4.66 8.01
C ILE A 45 -10.00 -4.21 8.13
N GLY A 46 -9.47 -4.15 9.36
CA GLY A 46 -8.07 -3.82 9.68
C GLY A 46 -7.69 -2.34 9.55
N PHE A 47 -8.67 -1.47 9.32
CA PHE A 47 -8.47 -0.04 9.08
C PHE A 47 -8.07 0.73 10.34
N ASN A 48 -7.24 1.74 10.16
CA ASN A 48 -6.79 2.63 11.22
C ASN A 48 -7.61 3.91 11.22
N LEU A 49 -8.54 4.02 12.18
CA LEU A 49 -9.41 5.19 12.34
C LEU A 49 -8.65 6.52 12.46
N ASN A 50 -7.46 6.51 13.06
CA ASN A 50 -6.66 7.73 13.19
C ASN A 50 -6.05 8.19 11.87
N ARG A 51 -5.97 7.31 10.86
CA ARG A 51 -5.45 7.62 9.54
C ARG A 51 -6.56 7.98 8.54
N ILE A 52 -7.72 7.35 8.67
CA ILE A 52 -8.92 7.68 7.87
C ILE A 52 -9.62 8.94 8.40
N GLY A 53 -9.45 9.22 9.69
CA GLY A 53 -10.11 10.30 10.41
C GLY A 53 -11.37 9.79 11.11
N VAL A 54 -11.44 10.01 12.42
CA VAL A 54 -12.58 9.58 13.26
C VAL A 54 -13.91 10.13 12.74
N ASN A 55 -13.94 11.41 12.34
CA ASN A 55 -15.13 12.03 11.78
C ASN A 55 -15.55 11.41 10.44
N SER A 56 -14.59 11.00 9.61
CA SER A 56 -14.89 10.29 8.36
C SER A 56 -15.52 8.94 8.63
N ALA A 57 -15.01 8.21 9.62
CA ALA A 57 -15.58 6.93 10.01
C ALA A 57 -16.96 7.05 10.66
N ILE A 58 -17.19 8.07 11.50
CA ILE A 58 -18.51 8.39 12.06
C ILE A 58 -19.50 8.73 10.93
N ARG A 59 -19.11 9.59 9.98
CA ARG A 59 -19.95 9.89 8.81
C ARG A 59 -20.28 8.64 8.00
N ALA A 60 -19.29 7.77 7.77
CA ALA A 60 -19.50 6.51 7.06
C ALA A 60 -20.47 5.58 7.82
N ALA A 61 -20.38 5.53 9.16
CA ALA A 61 -21.32 4.78 9.99
C ALA A 61 -22.76 5.32 9.86
N HIS A 62 -22.95 6.64 9.91
CA HIS A 62 -24.27 7.23 9.71
C HIS A 62 -24.82 6.98 8.31
N GLN A 63 -23.99 7.11 7.27
CA GLN A 63 -24.42 6.83 5.89
C GLN A 63 -24.82 5.36 5.69
N ALA A 64 -24.04 4.43 6.25
CA ALA A 64 -24.35 3.01 6.23
C ALA A 64 -25.68 2.72 6.93
N LEU A 65 -25.89 3.33 8.10
CA LEU A 65 -27.11 3.18 8.88
C LEU A 65 -28.34 3.76 8.16
N ALA A 66 -28.23 4.96 7.58
CA ALA A 66 -29.30 5.56 6.79
C ALA A 66 -29.69 4.65 5.61
N SER A 67 -28.68 4.15 4.90
CA SER A 67 -28.88 3.24 3.76
C SER A 67 -29.50 1.91 4.20
N PHE A 68 -29.08 1.38 5.35
CA PHE A 68 -29.65 0.16 5.92
C PHE A 68 -31.10 0.36 6.34
N LYS A 69 -31.42 1.48 7.01
CA LYS A 69 -32.78 1.87 7.40
C LYS A 69 -33.71 1.98 6.19
N ALA A 70 -33.23 2.54 5.07
CA ALA A 70 -34.00 2.64 3.84
C ALA A 70 -34.30 1.29 3.19
N LEU A 71 -33.53 0.24 3.50
CA LEU A 71 -33.73 -1.12 3.01
C LEU A 71 -34.61 -1.97 3.94
N THR A 72 -34.75 -1.57 5.21
CA THR A 72 -35.61 -2.24 6.19
C THR A 72 -37.02 -1.65 6.15
N THR A 73 -38.03 -2.50 5.96
CA THR A 73 -39.46 -2.10 5.96
C THR A 73 -40.06 -1.98 7.36
N GLU A 74 -39.37 -2.46 8.40
CA GLU A 74 -39.85 -2.45 9.78
C GLU A 74 -39.47 -1.15 10.50
N SER A 75 -40.42 -0.61 11.29
CA SER A 75 -40.15 0.51 12.20
C SER A 75 -39.36 0.01 13.40
N LEU A 76 -38.05 -0.11 13.25
CA LEU A 76 -37.12 -0.54 14.30
C LEU A 76 -36.74 0.63 15.22
N THR A 77 -36.56 0.36 16.51
CA THR A 77 -35.89 1.29 17.41
C THR A 77 -34.42 1.45 17.01
N THR A 78 -33.80 2.56 17.37
CA THR A 78 -32.38 2.81 17.06
C THR A 78 -31.46 1.72 17.61
N GLU A 79 -31.71 1.23 18.82
CA GLU A 79 -30.92 0.16 19.44
C GLU A 79 -31.07 -1.19 18.71
N SER A 80 -32.27 -1.52 18.25
CA SER A 80 -32.50 -2.75 17.47
C SER A 80 -31.84 -2.66 16.09
N LEU A 81 -31.95 -1.50 15.43
CA LEU A 81 -31.29 -1.21 14.15
C LEU A 81 -29.77 -1.32 14.29
N TRP A 82 -29.22 -0.85 15.41
CA TRP A 82 -27.81 -0.94 15.74
C TRP A 82 -27.30 -2.38 15.89
N ASN A 83 -28.00 -3.18 16.69
CA ASN A 83 -27.66 -4.59 16.92
C ASN A 83 -27.77 -5.42 15.63
N GLN A 84 -28.76 -5.14 14.79
CA GLN A 84 -28.87 -5.77 13.47
C GLN A 84 -27.73 -5.33 12.54
N MET A 85 -27.38 -4.04 12.54
CA MET A 85 -26.30 -3.50 11.70
C MET A 85 -24.94 -4.15 12.01
N ILE A 86 -24.58 -4.30 13.29
CA ILE A 86 -23.31 -4.94 13.69
C ILE A 86 -23.19 -6.36 13.10
N ASN A 87 -24.29 -7.10 13.11
CA ASN A 87 -24.31 -8.50 12.69
C ASN A 87 -24.61 -8.68 11.20
N SER A 88 -25.15 -7.68 10.52
CA SER A 88 -25.54 -7.72 9.11
C SER A 88 -24.35 -7.59 8.15
N ALA A 89 -24.13 -8.62 7.32
CA ALA A 89 -23.13 -8.56 6.24
C ALA A 89 -23.42 -7.43 5.24
N GLN A 90 -24.70 -7.14 4.99
CA GLN A 90 -25.12 -6.07 4.10
C GLN A 90 -24.76 -4.70 4.67
N CYS A 91 -24.98 -4.47 5.96
CA CYS A 91 -24.63 -3.19 6.57
C CYS A 91 -23.12 -2.99 6.68
N ARG A 92 -22.36 -4.06 6.97
CA ARG A 92 -20.90 -4.03 6.88
C ARG A 92 -20.44 -3.60 5.47
N GLN A 93 -21.08 -4.13 4.42
CA GLN A 93 -20.75 -3.72 3.06
C GLN A 93 -21.06 -2.24 2.83
N LEU A 94 -22.22 -1.74 3.26
CA LEU A 94 -22.57 -0.32 3.15
C LEU A 94 -21.54 0.58 3.86
N PHE A 95 -21.09 0.20 5.05
CA PHE A 95 -20.02 0.91 5.76
C PHE A 95 -18.70 0.90 4.99
N ILE A 96 -18.31 -0.26 4.44
CA ILE A 96 -17.13 -0.39 3.59
C ILE A 96 -17.22 0.58 2.41
N GLU A 97 -18.35 0.62 1.70
CA GLU A 97 -18.53 1.54 0.57
C GLU A 97 -18.41 3.01 0.96
N SER A 98 -18.86 3.38 2.17
CA SER A 98 -18.77 4.75 2.66
C SER A 98 -17.39 5.16 3.17
N ILE A 99 -16.51 4.21 3.53
CA ILE A 99 -15.21 4.51 4.14
C ILE A 99 -14.01 4.27 3.19
N VAL A 100 -14.16 3.41 2.19
CA VAL A 100 -13.06 3.10 1.25
C VAL A 100 -12.82 4.29 0.32
N VAL A 101 -11.57 4.79 0.34
CA VAL A 101 -11.10 5.81 -0.60
C VAL A 101 -10.79 5.13 -1.92
N SER A 102 -11.58 5.43 -2.95
CA SER A 102 -11.52 4.74 -4.26
C SER A 102 -10.83 5.57 -5.36
N GLU A 103 -10.11 6.65 -5.03
CA GLU A 103 -9.50 7.48 -6.07
C GLU A 103 -8.32 6.78 -6.73
N SER A 104 -8.48 6.46 -8.01
CA SER A 104 -7.48 5.83 -8.86
C SER A 104 -7.59 6.36 -10.29
N TRP A 105 -6.53 6.16 -11.07
CA TRP A 105 -6.46 6.55 -12.48
C TRP A 105 -5.48 5.67 -13.24
N LEU A 106 -5.65 5.62 -14.55
CA LEU A 106 -4.82 4.76 -15.38
C LEU A 106 -3.36 5.24 -15.35
N PHE A 107 -2.42 4.30 -15.35
CA PHE A 107 -0.97 4.56 -15.36
C PHE A 107 -0.49 5.50 -14.24
N ARG A 108 -1.15 5.47 -13.08
CA ARG A 108 -0.74 6.16 -11.85
C ARG A 108 0.70 5.82 -11.46
N GLU A 109 1.62 6.78 -11.56
CA GLU A 109 3.07 6.59 -11.43
C GLU A 109 3.67 5.85 -12.65
N PRO A 110 3.84 6.53 -13.81
CA PRO A 110 4.19 5.87 -15.07
C PRO A 110 5.48 5.03 -15.03
N LYS A 111 6.46 5.43 -14.22
CA LYS A 111 7.74 4.70 -14.04
C LYS A 111 7.54 3.32 -13.42
N VAL A 112 6.55 3.17 -12.53
CA VAL A 112 6.19 1.89 -11.93
C VAL A 112 5.59 0.97 -13.00
N PHE A 113 4.65 1.46 -13.80
CA PHE A 113 4.05 0.66 -14.89
C PHE A 113 5.06 0.30 -15.99
N GLN A 114 6.01 1.17 -16.31
CA GLN A 114 7.13 0.85 -17.21
C GLN A 114 7.97 -0.31 -16.66
N HIS A 115 8.26 -0.30 -15.35
CA HIS A 115 8.99 -1.38 -14.69
C HIS A 115 8.18 -2.68 -14.66
N ILE A 116 6.91 -2.64 -14.25
CA ILE A 116 5.99 -3.80 -14.26
C ILE A 116 5.97 -4.45 -15.65
N ASN A 117 5.78 -3.64 -16.69
CA ASN A 117 5.77 -4.12 -18.06
C ASN A 117 7.09 -4.82 -18.42
N SER A 118 8.23 -4.17 -18.16
CA SER A 118 9.56 -4.72 -18.45
C SER A 118 9.80 -6.06 -17.71
N THR A 119 9.41 -6.13 -16.45
CA THR A 119 9.53 -7.33 -15.60
C THR A 119 8.69 -8.48 -16.14
N VAL A 120 7.42 -8.24 -16.46
CA VAL A 120 6.54 -9.26 -17.00
C VAL A 120 7.01 -9.72 -18.38
N CYS A 121 7.38 -8.79 -19.27
CA CYS A 121 7.95 -9.11 -20.59
C CYS A 121 9.21 -9.98 -20.47
N HIS A 122 10.08 -9.70 -19.49
CA HIS A 122 11.27 -10.50 -19.24
C HIS A 122 10.91 -11.93 -18.80
N ARG A 123 9.95 -12.08 -17.87
CA ARG A 123 9.48 -13.40 -17.41
C ARG A 123 8.86 -14.21 -18.55
N LEU A 124 8.14 -13.56 -19.46
CA LEU A 124 7.53 -14.21 -20.63
C LEU A 124 8.54 -14.75 -21.65
N LYS A 125 9.84 -14.45 -21.52
CA LYS A 125 10.89 -15.09 -22.32
C LYS A 125 11.14 -16.54 -21.91
N THR A 126 10.84 -16.89 -20.65
CA THR A 126 11.12 -18.22 -20.08
C THR A 126 9.88 -18.91 -19.53
N GLN A 127 8.77 -18.19 -19.37
CA GLN A 127 7.49 -18.70 -18.89
C GLN A 127 6.42 -18.60 -19.97
N SER A 128 5.57 -19.63 -20.08
CA SER A 128 4.42 -19.59 -20.98
C SER A 128 3.32 -18.64 -20.52
N LYS A 129 3.22 -18.41 -19.20
CA LYS A 129 2.21 -17.55 -18.60
C LYS A 129 2.68 -16.88 -17.31
N VAL A 130 2.35 -15.59 -17.15
CA VAL A 130 2.61 -14.81 -15.93
C VAL A 130 1.30 -14.49 -15.21
N THR A 131 1.25 -14.74 -13.90
CA THR A 131 0.05 -14.47 -13.07
C THR A 131 0.31 -13.28 -12.15
N ILE A 132 -0.58 -12.28 -12.21
CA ILE A 132 -0.44 -10.99 -11.52
C ILE A 132 -1.63 -10.78 -10.58
N LEU A 133 -1.37 -10.27 -9.38
CA LEU A 133 -2.40 -9.78 -8.46
C LEU A 133 -2.38 -8.25 -8.44
N SER A 134 -3.54 -7.59 -8.53
CA SER A 134 -3.73 -6.17 -8.23
C SER A 134 -4.74 -6.05 -7.09
N ALA A 135 -4.29 -5.67 -5.90
CA ALA A 135 -5.09 -5.71 -4.69
C ALA A 135 -4.62 -4.69 -3.64
N PRO A 136 -5.38 -3.62 -3.36
CA PRO A 136 -6.72 -3.33 -3.83
C PRO A 136 -6.71 -2.83 -5.29
N CYS A 137 -7.77 -3.14 -6.05
CA CYS A 137 -7.86 -2.72 -7.46
C CYS A 137 -8.74 -1.48 -7.70
N ALA A 138 -9.44 -0.99 -6.67
CA ALA A 138 -10.44 0.06 -6.79
C ALA A 138 -11.40 -0.21 -7.97
N THR A 139 -11.67 0.79 -8.80
CA THR A 139 -12.52 0.72 -9.99
C THR A 139 -11.82 0.14 -11.22
N GLY A 140 -10.66 -0.50 -11.04
CA GLY A 140 -10.00 -1.35 -12.03
C GLY A 140 -8.92 -0.68 -12.87
N GLU A 141 -8.59 0.59 -12.61
CA GLU A 141 -7.63 1.37 -13.39
C GLU A 141 -6.23 0.77 -13.38
N GLU A 142 -5.76 0.27 -12.23
CA GLU A 142 -4.43 -0.35 -12.12
C GLU A 142 -4.36 -1.63 -12.95
N ALA A 143 -5.30 -2.56 -12.75
CA ALA A 143 -5.37 -3.82 -13.49
C ALA A 143 -5.50 -3.57 -15.01
N CYS A 144 -6.32 -2.59 -15.41
CA CYS A 144 -6.47 -2.14 -16.79
C CYS A 144 -5.15 -1.60 -17.37
N SER A 145 -4.41 -0.80 -16.59
CA SER A 145 -3.12 -0.23 -17.01
C SER A 145 -2.06 -1.31 -17.23
N ILE A 146 -2.01 -2.32 -16.35
CA ILE A 146 -1.12 -3.49 -16.53
C ILE A 146 -1.50 -4.22 -17.82
N ALA A 147 -2.77 -4.58 -17.98
CA ALA A 147 -3.26 -5.30 -19.16
C ALA A 147 -2.97 -4.55 -20.46
N LEU A 148 -3.28 -3.25 -20.52
CA LEU A 148 -3.00 -2.39 -21.67
C LEU A 148 -1.51 -2.38 -22.01
N SER A 149 -0.63 -2.18 -21.01
CA SER A 149 0.81 -2.14 -21.26
C SER A 149 1.33 -3.43 -21.90
N LEU A 150 0.84 -4.59 -21.46
CA LEU A 150 1.27 -5.90 -21.95
C LEU A 150 0.75 -6.17 -23.36
N LEU A 151 -0.52 -5.83 -23.63
CA LEU A 151 -1.10 -5.95 -24.97
C LEU A 151 -0.43 -5.00 -25.97
N GLU A 152 -0.08 -3.77 -25.54
CA GLU A 152 0.67 -2.81 -26.35
C GLU A 152 2.08 -3.30 -26.68
N SER A 153 2.67 -4.11 -25.80
CA SER A 153 3.98 -4.75 -26.00
C SER A 153 3.92 -6.00 -26.90
N GLY A 154 2.74 -6.33 -27.44
CA GLY A 154 2.55 -7.44 -28.37
C GLY A 154 2.28 -8.80 -27.71
N HIS A 155 2.09 -8.86 -26.39
CA HIS A 155 1.74 -10.10 -25.72
C HIS A 155 0.27 -10.46 -25.92
N SER A 156 -0.02 -11.75 -26.11
CA SER A 156 -1.38 -12.25 -26.24
C SER A 156 -2.06 -12.39 -24.87
N GLN A 157 -3.40 -12.38 -24.87
CA GLN A 157 -4.23 -12.54 -23.66
C GLN A 157 -4.00 -13.87 -22.92
N THR A 158 -3.43 -14.87 -23.60
CA THR A 158 -3.17 -16.19 -23.01
C THR A 158 -1.88 -16.23 -22.20
N GLN A 159 -0.95 -15.32 -22.48
CA GLN A 159 0.37 -15.24 -21.85
C GLN A 159 0.33 -14.59 -20.47
N PHE A 160 -0.76 -13.94 -20.08
CA PHE A 160 -0.87 -13.39 -18.73
C PHE A 160 -2.28 -13.49 -18.20
N ARG A 161 -2.41 -13.44 -16.87
CA ARG A 161 -3.69 -13.37 -16.19
C ARG A 161 -3.56 -12.42 -15.02
N ILE A 162 -4.48 -11.47 -14.92
CA ILE A 162 -4.53 -10.51 -13.83
C ILE A 162 -5.73 -10.86 -12.97
N ILE A 163 -5.49 -11.10 -11.68
CA ILE A 163 -6.55 -11.20 -10.68
C ILE A 163 -6.57 -9.86 -9.97
N ALA A 164 -7.71 -9.19 -9.99
CA ALA A 164 -7.89 -7.86 -9.43
C ALA A 164 -8.92 -7.95 -8.30
N THR A 165 -8.54 -7.58 -7.07
CA THR A 165 -9.42 -7.74 -5.92
C THR A 165 -9.62 -6.46 -5.15
N ASP A 166 -10.85 -6.23 -4.69
CA ASP A 166 -11.19 -5.13 -3.81
C ASP A 166 -12.24 -5.58 -2.78
N ILE A 167 -12.24 -4.94 -1.61
CA ILE A 167 -13.24 -5.17 -0.57
C ILE A 167 -14.57 -4.47 -0.92
N SER A 168 -14.53 -3.41 -1.72
CA SER A 168 -15.71 -2.72 -2.25
C SER A 168 -16.38 -3.54 -3.35
N GLN A 169 -17.65 -3.89 -3.15
CA GLN A 169 -18.47 -4.53 -4.18
C GLN A 169 -18.87 -3.54 -5.26
N LEU A 170 -19.08 -2.26 -4.90
CA LEU A 170 -19.40 -1.22 -5.87
C LEU A 170 -18.25 -1.00 -6.85
N ALA A 171 -17.02 -0.88 -6.33
CA ALA A 171 -15.82 -0.71 -7.14
C ALA A 171 -15.60 -1.91 -8.08
N ILE A 172 -15.80 -3.14 -7.59
CA ILE A 172 -15.73 -4.36 -8.43
C ILE A 172 -16.80 -4.37 -9.53
N ARG A 173 -18.04 -3.94 -9.25
CA ARG A 173 -19.07 -3.82 -10.29
C ARG A 173 -18.68 -2.81 -11.36
N GLN A 174 -18.17 -1.65 -10.95
CA GLN A 174 -17.70 -0.63 -11.87
C GLN A 174 -16.51 -1.12 -12.69
N ALA A 175 -15.53 -1.76 -12.06
CA ALA A 175 -14.37 -2.34 -12.74
C ALA A 175 -14.76 -3.36 -13.81
N ARG A 176 -15.76 -4.21 -13.52
CA ARG A 176 -16.32 -5.18 -14.47
C ARG A 176 -17.07 -4.55 -15.64
N SER A 177 -17.58 -3.32 -15.51
CA SER A 177 -18.15 -2.60 -16.67
C SER A 177 -17.06 -2.16 -17.65
N GLY A 178 -15.83 -1.95 -17.16
CA GLY A 178 -14.72 -1.39 -17.92
C GLY A 178 -14.99 0.02 -18.46
N ILE A 179 -15.95 0.74 -17.89
CA ILE A 179 -16.25 2.15 -18.18
C ILE A 179 -15.53 3.02 -17.16
N PHE A 180 -14.65 3.90 -17.65
CA PHE A 180 -13.84 4.81 -16.85
C PHE A 180 -14.28 6.26 -17.05
N THR A 181 -14.14 7.09 -16.01
CA THR A 181 -14.44 8.53 -16.13
C THR A 181 -13.36 9.26 -16.93
N GLU A 182 -13.65 10.47 -17.39
CA GLU A 182 -12.63 11.34 -18.02
C GLU A 182 -11.42 11.55 -17.09
N ASN A 183 -11.67 11.80 -15.80
CA ASN A 183 -10.61 12.01 -14.81
C ASN A 183 -9.73 10.76 -14.59
N ALA A 184 -10.28 9.56 -14.74
CA ALA A 184 -9.50 8.33 -14.68
C ALA A 184 -8.52 8.20 -15.86
N LEU A 185 -8.82 8.85 -16.99
CA LEU A 185 -7.98 8.89 -18.20
C LEU A 185 -7.06 10.11 -18.28
N ARG A 186 -6.93 10.92 -17.22
CA ARG A 186 -6.17 12.20 -17.24
C ARG A 186 -4.69 12.10 -17.65
N THR A 187 -4.10 10.93 -17.50
CA THR A 187 -2.70 10.60 -17.86
C THR A 187 -2.59 9.79 -19.15
N VAL A 188 -3.72 9.44 -19.77
CA VAL A 188 -3.80 8.64 -21.00
C VAL A 188 -3.75 9.58 -22.20
N ASP A 189 -2.70 9.46 -23.01
CA ASP A 189 -2.55 10.24 -24.24
C ASP A 189 -3.65 9.91 -25.28
N GLU A 190 -3.85 10.83 -26.23
CA GLU A 190 -4.89 10.68 -27.25
C GLU A 190 -4.71 9.44 -28.13
N ALA A 191 -3.47 9.04 -28.41
CA ALA A 191 -3.19 7.90 -29.28
C ALA A 191 -3.64 6.60 -28.60
N ARG A 192 -3.30 6.42 -27.32
CA ARG A 192 -3.76 5.30 -26.51
C ARG A 192 -5.27 5.35 -26.33
N ARG A 193 -5.84 6.54 -26.07
CA ARG A 193 -7.29 6.72 -25.92
C ARG A 193 -8.05 6.26 -27.17
N ARG A 194 -7.68 6.78 -28.35
CA ARG A 194 -8.30 6.40 -29.64
C ARG A 194 -8.16 4.92 -29.97
N ARG A 195 -7.05 4.30 -29.57
CA ARG A 195 -6.75 2.89 -29.88
C ARG A 195 -7.53 1.91 -28.99
N TRP A 196 -7.75 2.27 -27.72
CA TRP A 196 -8.17 1.32 -26.70
C TRP A 196 -9.50 1.64 -26.04
N PHE A 197 -10.05 2.84 -26.26
CA PHE A 197 -11.27 3.29 -25.59
C PHE A 197 -12.29 3.78 -26.61
N SER A 198 -13.56 3.54 -26.28
CA SER A 198 -14.71 4.07 -26.99
C SER A 198 -15.45 5.04 -26.06
N SER A 199 -15.85 6.20 -26.58
CA SER A 199 -16.68 7.14 -25.82
C SER A 199 -18.12 6.60 -25.70
N THR A 200 -18.69 6.72 -24.51
CA THR A 200 -20.05 6.33 -24.17
C THR A 200 -20.72 7.46 -23.36
N PRO A 201 -22.06 7.48 -23.20
CA PRO A 201 -22.73 8.46 -22.37
C PRO A 201 -22.29 8.46 -20.90
N HIS A 202 -21.67 7.37 -20.43
CA HIS A 202 -21.27 7.17 -19.03
C HIS A 202 -19.75 7.27 -18.82
N GLY A 203 -18.98 7.58 -19.87
CA GLY A 203 -17.52 7.67 -19.81
C GLY A 203 -16.83 6.95 -20.98
N TRP A 204 -15.69 6.35 -20.70
CA TRP A 204 -14.83 5.70 -21.68
C TRP A 204 -14.78 4.20 -21.45
N GLU A 205 -15.35 3.42 -22.36
CA GLU A 205 -15.33 1.97 -22.31
C GLU A 205 -14.01 1.44 -22.88
N VAL A 206 -13.29 0.63 -22.10
CA VAL A 206 -12.07 -0.02 -22.55
C VAL A 206 -12.38 -1.21 -23.45
N ALA A 207 -11.55 -1.42 -24.48
CA ALA A 207 -11.67 -2.52 -25.42
C ALA A 207 -11.85 -3.88 -24.70
N ALA A 208 -12.83 -4.67 -25.14
CA ALA A 208 -13.19 -5.95 -24.52
C ALA A 208 -12.01 -6.93 -24.37
N LYS A 209 -11.00 -6.84 -25.24
CA LYS A 209 -9.79 -7.67 -25.14
C LYS A 209 -8.92 -7.33 -23.91
N VAL A 210 -9.02 -6.12 -23.37
CA VAL A 210 -8.38 -5.76 -22.10
C VAL A 210 -9.15 -6.41 -20.96
N GLN A 211 -10.48 -6.25 -20.92
CA GLN A 211 -11.32 -6.80 -19.85
C GLN A 211 -11.18 -8.32 -19.71
N LYS A 212 -11.10 -9.06 -20.82
CA LYS A 212 -10.93 -10.53 -20.83
C LYS A 212 -9.64 -11.04 -20.19
N THR A 213 -8.67 -10.16 -19.89
CA THR A 213 -7.41 -10.54 -19.22
C THR A 213 -7.45 -10.34 -17.70
N VAL A 214 -8.54 -9.76 -17.17
CA VAL A 214 -8.66 -9.37 -15.78
C VAL A 214 -9.86 -10.06 -15.12
N ASP A 215 -9.59 -10.83 -14.06
CA ASP A 215 -10.61 -11.41 -13.20
C ASP A 215 -10.84 -10.51 -11.98
N PHE A 216 -11.94 -9.76 -11.99
CA PHE A 216 -12.33 -8.91 -10.86
C PHE A 216 -13.07 -9.72 -9.79
N VAL A 217 -12.58 -9.69 -8.54
CA VAL A 217 -13.10 -10.48 -7.43
C VAL A 217 -13.31 -9.61 -6.19
N ASN A 218 -14.52 -9.63 -5.62
CA ASN A 218 -14.75 -9.02 -4.32
C ASN A 218 -14.12 -9.88 -3.22
N LEU A 219 -13.12 -9.34 -2.52
CA LEU A 219 -12.37 -10.08 -1.51
C LEU A 219 -11.78 -9.13 -0.47
N ASN A 220 -12.03 -9.41 0.81
CA ASN A 220 -11.25 -8.82 1.89
C ASN A 220 -9.92 -9.58 2.04
N LEU A 221 -8.78 -8.93 1.75
CA LEU A 221 -7.46 -9.54 1.91
C LEU A 221 -7.15 -9.97 3.34
N LEU A 222 -7.80 -9.37 4.36
CA LEU A 222 -7.61 -9.75 5.75
C LEU A 222 -8.54 -10.89 6.20
N ALA A 223 -9.40 -11.41 5.31
CA ALA A 223 -10.20 -12.60 5.60
C ALA A 223 -9.31 -13.84 5.79
N THR A 224 -9.75 -14.76 6.64
CA THR A 224 -9.00 -15.98 6.98
C THR A 224 -8.80 -16.92 5.79
N ASP A 225 -9.74 -16.93 4.84
CA ASP A 225 -9.73 -17.77 3.65
C ASP A 225 -9.14 -17.08 2.40
N ALA A 226 -8.70 -15.82 2.52
CA ALA A 226 -8.23 -15.01 1.38
C ALA A 226 -7.05 -15.69 0.65
N ALA A 227 -6.09 -16.24 1.38
CA ALA A 227 -4.94 -16.92 0.81
C ALA A 227 -5.35 -18.13 -0.05
N GLN A 228 -6.27 -18.95 0.46
CA GLN A 228 -6.76 -20.14 -0.24
C GLN A 228 -7.52 -19.75 -1.52
N LYS A 229 -8.45 -18.78 -1.41
CA LYS A 229 -9.22 -18.28 -2.55
C LYS A 229 -8.32 -17.73 -3.65
N LEU A 230 -7.33 -16.89 -3.28
CA LEU A 230 -6.40 -16.31 -4.25
C LEU A 230 -5.54 -17.39 -4.92
N ARG A 231 -5.05 -18.39 -4.18
CA ARG A 231 -4.31 -19.51 -4.78
C ARG A 231 -5.16 -20.34 -5.74
N GLN A 232 -6.42 -20.57 -5.40
CA GLN A 232 -7.36 -21.28 -6.27
C GLN A 232 -7.62 -20.51 -7.57
N LEU A 233 -7.89 -19.20 -7.47
CA LEU A 233 -8.09 -18.34 -8.64
C LEU A 233 -6.84 -18.28 -9.53
N ALA A 234 -5.66 -18.15 -8.91
CA ALA A 234 -4.38 -18.07 -9.60
C ALA A 234 -3.87 -19.42 -10.12
N THR A 235 -4.52 -20.53 -9.75
CA THR A 235 -3.99 -21.90 -9.95
C THR A 235 -2.56 -22.04 -9.42
N GLY A 236 -2.26 -21.43 -8.27
CA GLY A 236 -0.92 -21.40 -7.68
C GLY A 236 -0.57 -20.06 -7.02
N GLN A 237 0.69 -19.68 -7.12
CA GLN A 237 1.24 -18.42 -6.61
C GLN A 237 1.37 -17.36 -7.72
N PHE A 238 1.67 -16.14 -7.33
CA PHE A 238 1.80 -14.98 -8.22
C PHE A 238 3.26 -14.67 -8.55
N ASP A 239 3.51 -14.29 -9.80
CA ASP A 239 4.81 -13.77 -10.24
C ASP A 239 5.02 -12.32 -9.81
N LEU A 240 3.93 -11.57 -9.76
CA LEU A 240 3.91 -10.15 -9.38
C LEU A 240 2.64 -9.86 -8.58
N ILE A 241 2.78 -9.13 -7.49
CA ILE A 241 1.65 -8.60 -6.73
C ILE A 241 1.78 -7.08 -6.66
N CYS A 242 0.75 -6.36 -7.06
CA CYS A 242 0.60 -4.92 -6.84
C CYS A 242 -0.33 -4.73 -5.63
N CYS A 243 0.22 -4.22 -4.53
CA CYS A 243 -0.53 -3.86 -3.33
C CYS A 243 -0.16 -2.44 -2.93
N ARG A 244 -0.71 -1.50 -3.69
CA ARG A 244 -0.37 -0.08 -3.63
C ARG A 244 -1.43 0.70 -2.90
N ASN A 245 -1.00 1.68 -2.11
CA ASN A 245 -1.89 2.64 -1.47
C ASN A 245 -2.92 2.03 -0.51
N LEU A 246 -2.58 0.90 0.12
CA LEU A 246 -3.42 0.23 1.11
C LEU A 246 -2.76 0.17 2.49
N LEU A 247 -1.46 -0.10 2.55
CA LEU A 247 -0.74 -0.30 3.81
C LEU A 247 -0.81 0.96 4.68
N ILE A 248 -0.84 2.14 4.07
CA ILE A 248 -0.99 3.41 4.79
C ILE A 248 -2.29 3.51 5.59
N TYR A 249 -3.35 2.78 5.23
CA TYR A 249 -4.65 2.83 5.93
C TYR A 249 -4.78 1.80 7.05
N LEU A 250 -3.87 0.83 7.13
CA LEU A 250 -4.01 -0.31 8.02
C LEU A 250 -3.38 -0.07 9.40
N THR A 251 -3.93 -0.73 10.42
CA THR A 251 -3.30 -0.81 11.74
C THR A 251 -1.99 -1.60 11.69
N LYS A 252 -1.09 -1.44 12.67
CA LYS A 252 0.16 -2.23 12.74
C LYS A 252 -0.10 -3.75 12.67
N PRO A 253 -1.06 -4.33 13.43
CA PRO A 253 -1.39 -5.76 13.31
C PRO A 253 -1.93 -6.15 11.94
N ALA A 254 -2.81 -5.34 11.35
CA ALA A 254 -3.38 -5.61 10.03
C ALA A 254 -2.32 -5.55 8.92
N ARG A 255 -1.38 -4.59 8.98
CA ARG A 255 -0.21 -4.54 8.08
C ARG A 255 0.63 -5.79 8.18
N LYS A 256 0.98 -6.22 9.40
CA LYS A 256 1.75 -7.46 9.61
C LYS A 256 1.01 -8.67 9.03
N LYS A 257 -0.31 -8.78 9.24
CA LYS A 257 -1.12 -9.87 8.66
C LYS A 257 -1.13 -9.83 7.13
N LEU A 258 -1.32 -8.65 6.54
CA LEU A 258 -1.34 -8.49 5.08
C LEU A 258 0.04 -8.79 4.46
N ILE A 259 1.13 -8.29 5.03
CA ILE A 259 2.48 -8.56 4.52
C ILE A 259 2.76 -10.07 4.50
N HIS A 260 2.47 -10.80 5.59
CA HIS A 260 2.62 -12.28 5.60
C HIS A 260 1.73 -12.98 4.56
N LEU A 261 0.51 -12.49 4.34
CA LEU A 261 -0.35 -13.01 3.28
C LEU A 261 0.33 -12.84 1.91
N LEU A 262 0.76 -11.62 1.58
CA LEU A 262 1.42 -11.29 0.31
C LEU A 262 2.67 -12.15 0.10
N GLU A 263 3.52 -12.30 1.12
CA GLU A 263 4.69 -13.18 1.10
C GLU A 263 4.33 -14.64 0.77
N SER A 264 3.23 -15.14 1.35
CA SER A 264 2.78 -16.52 1.12
C SER A 264 2.22 -16.75 -0.29
N LEU A 265 1.80 -15.68 -0.95
CA LEU A 265 1.20 -15.70 -2.28
C LEU A 265 2.23 -15.52 -3.41
N LEU A 266 3.41 -14.97 -3.13
CA LEU A 266 4.47 -14.81 -4.11
C LEU A 266 5.18 -16.12 -4.43
N LYS A 267 5.44 -16.35 -5.72
CA LYS A 267 6.38 -17.38 -6.18
C LYS A 267 7.80 -17.08 -5.69
N PRO A 268 8.69 -18.07 -5.60
CA PRO A 268 10.12 -17.82 -5.47
C PRO A 268 10.61 -16.88 -6.57
N GLY A 269 11.25 -15.77 -6.18
CA GLY A 269 11.68 -14.72 -7.11
C GLY A 269 10.54 -13.90 -7.71
N GLY A 270 9.32 -13.98 -7.17
CA GLY A 270 8.23 -13.04 -7.47
C GLY A 270 8.45 -11.69 -6.78
N GLU A 271 7.74 -10.68 -7.24
CA GLU A 271 7.92 -9.28 -6.81
C GLU A 271 6.63 -8.65 -6.28
N LEU A 272 6.77 -7.76 -5.30
CA LEU A 272 5.73 -6.93 -4.71
C LEU A 272 5.93 -5.48 -5.13
N VAL A 273 4.89 -4.84 -5.63
CA VAL A 273 4.85 -3.40 -5.92
C VAL A 273 3.99 -2.71 -4.88
N VAL A 274 4.51 -1.63 -4.27
CA VAL A 274 3.81 -0.83 -3.24
C VAL A 274 3.70 0.64 -3.64
N GLY A 275 2.89 1.43 -2.92
CA GLY A 275 2.72 2.87 -3.18
C GLY A 275 3.91 3.71 -2.74
N ALA A 276 4.05 4.94 -3.24
CA ALA A 276 5.28 5.75 -3.10
C ALA A 276 5.79 6.00 -1.67
N VAL A 277 4.90 5.95 -0.67
CA VAL A 277 5.21 6.20 0.75
C VAL A 277 5.15 4.93 1.60
N GLU A 278 4.87 3.78 1.00
CA GLU A 278 4.75 2.49 1.67
C GLU A 278 6.07 1.71 1.87
N PRO A 279 7.19 1.96 1.15
CA PRO A 279 8.44 1.24 1.38
C PRO A 279 8.94 1.29 2.82
N VAL A 280 8.71 2.39 3.54
CA VAL A 280 9.10 2.54 4.96
C VAL A 280 8.32 1.59 5.90
N ILE A 281 7.21 1.02 5.41
CA ILE A 281 6.37 0.08 6.15
C ILE A 281 6.88 -1.36 5.98
N LEU A 282 7.55 -1.67 4.88
CA LEU A 282 8.05 -3.01 4.60
C LEU A 282 9.26 -3.32 5.50
N PRO A 283 9.31 -4.50 6.14
CA PRO A 283 10.49 -4.90 6.90
C PRO A 283 11.65 -5.14 5.93
N ALA A 284 12.65 -4.24 5.95
CA ALA A 284 13.82 -4.33 5.07
C ALA A 284 14.66 -5.61 5.27
N SER A 285 14.45 -6.30 6.40
CA SER A 285 14.98 -7.63 6.70
C SER A 285 14.43 -8.73 5.80
N ASP A 286 13.21 -8.55 5.27
CA ASP A 286 12.52 -9.55 4.44
C ASP A 286 12.42 -9.13 2.97
N TRP A 287 12.55 -7.83 2.66
CA TRP A 287 12.34 -7.27 1.33
C TRP A 287 13.57 -6.52 0.79
N GLU A 288 13.93 -6.78 -0.46
CA GLU A 288 14.95 -6.03 -1.21
C GLU A 288 14.33 -5.29 -2.40
N PRO A 289 14.74 -4.04 -2.68
CA PRO A 289 14.28 -3.30 -3.84
C PRO A 289 14.89 -3.86 -5.13
N THR A 290 14.05 -4.07 -6.14
CA THR A 290 14.43 -4.56 -7.48
C THR A 290 14.14 -3.52 -8.58
N GLY A 291 13.32 -2.51 -8.28
CA GLY A 291 12.96 -1.44 -9.19
C GLY A 291 12.17 -0.32 -8.50
N PRO A 292 11.63 0.65 -9.26
CA PRO A 292 10.79 1.70 -8.72
C PRO A 292 9.62 1.12 -7.91
N LEU A 293 9.63 1.35 -6.60
CA LEU A 293 8.64 0.85 -5.64
C LEU A 293 8.35 -0.66 -5.72
N THR A 294 9.31 -1.42 -6.25
CA THR A 294 9.17 -2.85 -6.51
C THR A 294 10.22 -3.61 -5.70
N PHE A 295 9.78 -4.68 -5.03
CA PHE A 295 10.57 -5.40 -4.03
C PHE A 295 10.45 -6.91 -4.22
N SER A 296 11.56 -7.64 -4.11
CA SER A 296 11.53 -9.10 -3.98
C SER A 296 11.81 -9.52 -2.55
N ARG A 297 11.32 -10.70 -2.18
CA ARG A 297 11.66 -11.29 -0.88
C ARG A 297 13.11 -11.77 -0.90
N HIS A 298 13.85 -11.54 0.19
CA HIS A 298 15.15 -12.19 0.37
C HIS A 298 15.01 -13.70 0.25
N LYS A 299 15.92 -14.35 -0.47
CA LYS A 299 16.04 -15.81 -0.40
C LYS A 299 16.44 -16.16 1.03
N ARG A 300 15.52 -16.72 1.82
CA ARG A 300 15.90 -17.38 3.06
C ARG A 300 16.83 -18.52 2.68
N SER A 301 18.12 -18.38 2.97
CA SER A 301 19.00 -19.55 3.05
C SER A 301 18.31 -20.53 4.01
N PRO A 302 18.16 -21.82 3.66
CA PRO A 302 17.65 -22.78 4.61
C PRO A 302 18.54 -22.68 5.85
N THR A 303 17.93 -22.34 7.00
CA THR A 303 18.62 -22.39 8.28
C THR A 303 19.25 -23.78 8.37
N PRO A 304 20.58 -23.91 8.51
CA PRO A 304 21.15 -25.23 8.73
C PRO A 304 20.44 -25.77 9.97
N GLN A 305 19.68 -26.84 9.80
CA GLN A 305 19.19 -27.60 10.93
C GLN A 305 20.44 -27.96 11.72
N VAL A 306 20.56 -27.38 12.91
CA VAL A 306 21.57 -27.80 13.88
C VAL A 306 21.23 -29.25 14.18
N GLN A 307 21.84 -30.17 13.44
CA GLN A 307 21.99 -31.53 13.90
C GLN A 307 22.72 -31.39 15.22
N GLN A 308 22.01 -31.66 16.31
CA GLN A 308 22.63 -31.87 17.60
C GLN A 308 23.51 -33.11 17.43
N GLU A 309 24.75 -32.93 17.00
CA GLU A 309 25.80 -33.91 17.22
C GLU A 309 25.93 -34.05 18.74
N GLN A 310 25.45 -35.19 19.22
CA GLN A 310 25.69 -35.63 20.59
C GLN A 310 27.20 -35.82 20.75
N THR A 311 27.87 -34.85 21.35
CA THR A 311 29.26 -35.00 21.79
C THR A 311 29.30 -36.02 22.94
N PRO A 312 30.16 -37.05 22.87
CA PRO A 312 30.34 -37.97 23.99
C PRO A 312 30.92 -37.24 25.21
N ASP A 313 30.32 -37.52 26.36
CA ASP A 313 30.75 -37.07 27.68
C ASP A 313 32.17 -37.57 27.99
N THR A 314 33.16 -36.69 27.93
CA THR A 314 34.47 -36.93 28.53
C THR A 314 34.78 -35.85 29.54
N ARG A 315 34.47 -36.17 30.80
CA ARG A 315 34.96 -35.49 31.99
C ARG A 315 36.47 -35.65 32.09
N HIS A 316 37.21 -34.56 32.01
CA HIS A 316 38.47 -34.40 32.74
C HIS A 316 38.66 -32.93 33.09
N GLY A 317 38.76 -32.64 34.39
CA GLY A 317 39.14 -31.33 34.90
C GLY A 317 40.63 -31.06 34.73
N VAL A 318 41.01 -29.78 34.83
CA VAL A 318 41.96 -29.25 35.82
C VAL A 318 42.32 -27.79 35.47
N SER A 319 42.27 -26.97 36.52
CA SER A 319 43.03 -25.74 36.82
C SER A 319 42.78 -24.42 36.08
N SER A 320 42.27 -23.49 36.89
CA SER A 320 42.47 -22.05 36.89
C SER A 320 43.92 -21.59 36.71
N ARG A 321 44.14 -20.51 35.95
CA ARG A 321 44.90 -19.31 36.38
C ARG A 321 45.00 -18.28 35.25
N ALA A 322 44.66 -17.04 35.60
CA ALA A 322 45.27 -15.76 35.17
C ALA A 322 44.22 -14.69 34.82
N GLN A 323 43.59 -14.15 35.86
CA GLN A 323 43.32 -12.72 35.93
C GLN A 323 44.55 -12.08 36.58
N GLU A 324 45.11 -11.03 35.96
CA GLU A 324 45.29 -9.74 36.63
C GLU A 324 45.97 -8.66 35.76
N ASN A 325 45.44 -7.45 35.94
CA ASN A 325 46.04 -6.12 35.81
C ASN A 325 46.16 -5.47 34.41
N LEU A 326 45.32 -4.45 34.18
CA LEU A 326 45.76 -3.05 34.39
C LEU A 326 44.56 -2.12 34.63
N HIS A 327 44.48 -1.56 35.84
CA HIS A 327 43.67 -0.39 36.19
C HIS A 327 44.48 0.89 35.94
N GLY A 328 43.81 1.94 35.44
CA GLY A 328 44.01 3.29 35.94
C GLY A 328 44.52 4.33 34.94
N LEU A 329 43.61 5.15 34.40
CA LEU A 329 43.74 6.60 34.53
C LEU A 329 42.34 7.24 34.54
N ALA A 330 42.06 7.94 35.62
CA ALA A 330 40.75 8.47 35.96
C ALA A 330 40.51 9.88 35.39
N ALA A 331 39.23 10.12 35.10
CA ALA A 331 38.44 11.33 35.32
C ALA A 331 38.95 12.69 34.80
N ARG A 332 38.16 13.23 33.85
CA ARG A 332 37.59 14.58 34.01
C ARG A 332 36.09 14.52 33.80
N THR A 333 35.38 14.64 34.92
CA THR A 333 33.96 14.88 35.04
C THR A 333 33.63 16.34 34.73
N SER A 334 32.61 16.57 33.92
CA SER A 334 31.79 17.78 33.98
C SER A 334 30.31 17.38 34.01
N THR A 335 29.82 17.15 35.21
CA THR A 335 28.42 17.34 35.64
C THR A 335 28.04 18.82 35.49
N MET A 336 26.81 19.28 35.28
CA MET A 336 25.49 18.69 35.21
C MET A 336 24.58 19.80 34.64
N GLY A 337 23.58 19.41 33.86
CA GLY A 337 22.44 20.24 33.50
C GLY A 337 21.25 19.32 33.26
N SER A 338 20.74 18.70 34.34
CA SER A 338 19.60 17.80 34.28
C SER A 338 18.27 18.54 34.41
N ALA A 339 17.32 18.07 33.61
CA ALA A 339 15.87 18.12 33.75
C ALA A 339 15.13 19.44 33.45
N LYS A 340 14.46 19.44 32.29
CA LYS A 340 13.01 19.69 32.21
C LYS A 340 12.38 18.76 31.16
N THR A 341 11.74 17.73 31.69
CA THR A 341 10.48 17.08 31.29
C THR A 341 10.21 16.83 29.80
N ALA A 342 10.06 15.54 29.50
CA ALA A 342 9.60 14.97 28.25
C ALA A 342 8.29 15.59 27.72
N LEU A 343 8.36 16.10 26.50
CA LEU A 343 7.27 16.07 25.52
C LEU A 343 7.87 15.50 24.24
N ALA A 344 7.64 14.21 23.97
CA ALA A 344 7.91 13.65 22.65
C ALA A 344 7.10 14.47 21.62
N PRO A 345 7.69 14.89 20.48
CA PRO A 345 7.10 15.95 19.67
C PRO A 345 5.86 15.44 18.93
N THR A 346 4.69 15.88 19.39
CA THR A 346 3.37 15.71 18.77
C THR A 346 3.29 16.26 17.33
N VAL A 347 4.34 16.94 16.85
CA VAL A 347 4.45 17.54 15.50
C VAL A 347 4.88 16.54 14.40
N SER A 348 5.28 15.30 14.74
CA SER A 348 5.81 14.34 13.74
C SER A 348 4.75 13.50 13.01
N ARG A 349 3.60 13.20 13.62
CA ARG A 349 2.59 12.28 13.05
C ARG A 349 1.71 12.94 11.98
N LYS A 350 1.35 14.22 12.16
CA LYS A 350 0.43 14.93 11.27
C LYS A 350 1.04 15.14 9.87
N ILE A 351 2.31 15.54 9.83
CA ILE A 351 3.04 15.75 8.58
C ILE A 351 3.12 14.43 7.78
N ILE A 352 3.41 13.31 8.44
CA ILE A 352 3.46 12.00 7.77
C ILE A 352 2.10 11.68 7.13
N GLN A 353 0.99 11.92 7.83
CA GLN A 353 -0.35 11.70 7.29
C GLN A 353 -0.66 12.62 6.11
N GLU A 354 -0.22 13.88 6.15
CA GLU A 354 -0.38 14.83 5.03
C GLU A 354 0.46 14.43 3.81
N VAL A 355 1.70 13.99 4.03
CA VAL A 355 2.56 13.44 2.97
C VAL A 355 1.93 12.19 2.35
N GLU A 356 1.44 11.27 3.18
CA GLU A 356 0.75 10.06 2.72
C GLU A 356 -0.51 10.40 1.92
N ALA A 357 -1.31 11.37 2.37
CA ALA A 357 -2.51 11.82 1.68
C ALA A 357 -2.19 12.48 0.32
N CYS A 358 -1.19 13.38 0.26
CA CYS A 358 -0.78 14.03 -0.98
C CYS A 358 -0.23 13.02 -1.99
N ALA A 359 0.67 12.13 -1.54
CA ALA A 359 1.19 11.07 -2.39
C ALA A 359 0.07 10.12 -2.85
N ASN A 360 -0.91 9.86 -1.99
CA ASN A 360 -2.07 9.05 -2.37
C ASN A 360 -3.05 9.76 -3.33
N ALA A 361 -3.08 11.09 -3.35
CA ALA A 361 -3.82 11.85 -4.35
C ALA A 361 -3.04 12.01 -5.67
N GLY A 362 -1.77 11.58 -5.70
CA GLY A 362 -0.87 11.77 -6.83
C GLY A 362 -0.21 13.13 -6.87
N ASP A 363 -0.43 13.97 -5.86
CA ASP A 363 0.27 15.25 -5.68
C ASP A 363 1.64 15.02 -5.04
N ILE A 364 2.53 14.41 -5.84
CA ILE A 364 3.91 14.11 -5.44
C ILE A 364 4.70 15.39 -5.16
N ALA A 365 4.39 16.49 -5.86
CA ALA A 365 5.05 17.77 -5.68
C ALA A 365 4.80 18.34 -4.27
N THR A 366 3.54 18.38 -3.84
CA THR A 366 3.19 18.82 -2.48
C THR A 366 3.73 17.86 -1.44
N ALA A 367 3.67 16.54 -1.66
CA ALA A 367 4.26 15.55 -0.75
C ALA A 367 5.76 15.80 -0.53
N ILE A 368 6.52 16.05 -1.60
CA ILE A 368 7.95 16.41 -1.54
C ILE A 368 8.16 17.71 -0.76
N GLN A 369 7.34 18.73 -1.00
CA GLN A 369 7.43 20.01 -0.29
C GLN A 369 7.20 19.84 1.21
N LEU A 370 6.19 19.08 1.62
CA LEU A 370 5.89 18.78 3.02
C LEU A 370 7.04 18.05 3.70
N CYS A 371 7.61 17.01 3.06
CA CYS A 371 8.80 16.33 3.57
C CYS A 371 9.94 17.34 3.78
N ARG A 372 10.23 18.18 2.78
CA ARG A 372 11.32 19.18 2.86
C ARG A 372 11.07 20.20 3.96
N GLN A 373 9.84 20.67 4.15
CA GLN A 373 9.49 21.63 5.19
C GLN A 373 9.72 21.04 6.58
N SER A 374 9.27 19.80 6.81
CA SER A 374 9.51 19.09 8.07
C SER A 374 11.01 18.88 8.33
N LEU A 375 11.76 18.47 7.31
CA LEU A 375 13.21 18.26 7.39
C LEU A 375 14.03 19.54 7.61
N ARG A 376 13.44 20.74 7.40
CA ARG A 376 14.07 22.01 7.83
C ARG A 376 13.95 22.22 9.34
N GLY A 377 12.87 21.74 9.95
CA GLY A 377 12.65 21.81 11.39
C GLY A 377 13.46 20.76 12.14
N ASP A 378 13.45 19.52 11.64
CA ASP A 378 14.28 18.43 12.13
C ASP A 378 14.80 17.60 10.95
N GLY A 379 16.08 17.82 10.63
CA GLY A 379 16.77 17.16 9.52
C GLY A 379 17.26 15.74 9.81
N THR A 380 16.97 15.20 11.01
CA THR A 380 17.44 13.88 11.47
C THR A 380 16.43 12.75 11.26
N GLN A 381 15.23 13.07 10.78
CA GLN A 381 14.15 12.11 10.52
C GLN A 381 14.48 11.17 9.34
N THR A 382 15.11 10.03 9.61
CA THR A 382 15.62 9.09 8.59
C THR A 382 14.52 8.43 7.77
N ASP A 383 13.41 8.01 8.39
CA ASP A 383 12.22 7.49 7.71
C ASP A 383 11.65 8.51 6.70
N LEU A 384 11.67 9.80 7.04
CA LEU A 384 11.18 10.86 6.18
C LEU A 384 12.15 11.16 5.03
N LEU A 385 13.46 11.06 5.28
CA LEU A 385 14.49 11.12 4.23
C LEU A 385 14.35 9.95 3.25
N TYR A 386 14.10 8.74 3.75
CA TYR A 386 13.85 7.56 2.93
C TYR A 386 12.56 7.73 2.10
N THR A 387 11.47 8.19 2.72
CA THR A 387 10.21 8.51 2.02
C THR A 387 10.41 9.55 0.92
N LEU A 388 11.13 10.64 1.21
CA LEU A 388 11.47 11.67 0.22
C LEU A 388 12.30 11.11 -0.94
N ALA A 389 13.23 10.19 -0.65
CA ALA A 389 13.97 9.50 -1.69
C ALA A 389 13.08 8.64 -2.60
N MET A 390 12.10 7.92 -2.05
CA MET A 390 11.13 7.11 -2.82
C MET A 390 10.21 7.97 -3.69
N LEU A 391 9.75 9.12 -3.17
CA LEU A 391 8.97 10.09 -3.96
C LEU A 391 9.77 10.59 -5.18
N HIS A 392 11.05 10.88 -5.01
CA HIS A 392 11.92 11.25 -6.14
C HIS A 392 12.15 10.10 -7.13
N GLN A 393 12.21 8.83 -6.70
CA GLN A 393 12.26 7.69 -7.63
C GLN A 393 10.99 7.58 -8.47
N THR A 394 9.84 7.87 -7.88
CA THR A 394 8.54 7.87 -8.56
C THR A 394 8.52 8.87 -9.73
N MET A 395 9.19 10.02 -9.55
CA MET A 395 9.39 11.05 -10.59
C MET A 395 10.50 10.70 -11.60
N GLY A 396 11.32 9.69 -11.33
CA GLY A 396 12.51 9.35 -12.14
C GLY A 396 13.77 10.14 -11.78
N ASP A 397 13.76 10.91 -10.68
CA ASP A 397 14.87 11.72 -10.22
C ASP A 397 15.89 10.90 -9.39
N PHE A 398 16.46 9.84 -9.99
CA PHE A 398 17.34 8.90 -9.26
C PHE A 398 18.56 9.58 -8.63
N LYS A 399 19.13 10.62 -9.26
CA LYS A 399 20.24 11.40 -8.70
C LYS A 399 19.86 12.15 -7.42
N ILE A 400 18.63 12.68 -7.37
CA ILE A 400 18.14 13.38 -6.18
C ILE A 400 17.79 12.36 -5.10
N SER A 401 17.15 11.25 -5.48
CA SER A 401 16.87 10.13 -4.59
C SER A 401 18.14 9.64 -3.89
N GLN A 402 19.21 9.38 -4.64
CA GLN A 402 20.50 8.94 -4.10
C GLN A 402 21.03 9.87 -3.00
N LYS A 403 20.99 11.19 -3.18
CA LYS A 403 21.44 12.16 -2.16
C LYS A 403 20.68 12.04 -0.84
N PHE A 404 19.37 11.82 -0.90
CA PHE A 404 18.56 11.66 0.30
C PHE A 404 18.79 10.31 0.98
N LEU A 405 19.01 9.24 0.20
CA LEU A 405 19.40 7.94 0.74
C LEU A 405 20.77 7.99 1.42
N GLU A 406 21.75 8.65 0.80
CA GLU A 406 23.09 8.87 1.39
C GLU A 406 22.98 9.66 2.71
N LYS A 407 22.13 10.68 2.75
CA LYS A 407 21.86 11.43 3.99
C LYS A 407 21.20 10.57 5.06
N ALA A 408 20.24 9.72 4.70
CA ALA A 408 19.62 8.79 5.65
C ALA A 408 20.65 7.81 6.24
N VAL A 409 21.51 7.23 5.40
CA VAL A 409 22.60 6.34 5.83
C VAL A 409 23.66 7.07 6.65
N TYR A 410 23.95 8.33 6.35
CA TYR A 410 24.88 9.14 7.15
C TYR A 410 24.37 9.33 8.59
N LEU A 411 23.07 9.58 8.75
CA LEU A 411 22.44 9.78 10.07
C LEU A 411 22.20 8.47 10.81
N GLU A 412 21.83 7.42 10.07
CA GLU A 412 21.58 6.08 10.59
C GLU A 412 22.35 5.06 9.72
N PRO A 413 23.61 4.74 10.06
CA PRO A 413 24.46 3.85 9.26
C PRO A 413 23.91 2.44 9.05
N ARG A 414 22.92 2.04 9.85
CA ARG A 414 22.21 0.76 9.79
C ARG A 414 20.82 0.86 9.14
N HIS A 415 20.47 1.97 8.51
CA HIS A 415 19.18 2.12 7.83
C HIS A 415 19.09 1.20 6.60
N GLN A 416 18.62 -0.03 6.83
CA GLN A 416 18.70 -1.14 5.87
C GLN A 416 18.00 -0.85 4.54
N GLY A 417 16.79 -0.26 4.56
CA GLY A 417 16.05 0.08 3.33
C GLY A 417 16.80 1.08 2.42
N ALA A 418 17.50 2.04 3.03
CA ALA A 418 18.27 3.05 2.31
C ALA A 418 19.55 2.44 1.72
N LEU A 419 20.25 1.59 2.48
CA LEU A 419 21.41 0.83 2.00
C LEU A 419 21.04 -0.06 0.81
N LEU A 420 19.94 -0.82 0.91
CA LEU A 420 19.50 -1.68 -0.19
C LEU A 420 19.07 -0.88 -1.43
N SER A 421 18.44 0.29 -1.23
CA SER A 421 18.09 1.18 -2.33
C SER A 421 19.34 1.78 -3.01
N LEU A 422 20.36 2.15 -2.23
CA LEU A 422 21.66 2.58 -2.77
C LEU A 422 22.36 1.45 -3.53
N ALA A 423 22.27 0.21 -3.03
CA ALA A 423 22.80 -0.94 -3.74
C ALA A 423 22.12 -1.14 -5.10
N LEU A 424 20.79 -0.99 -5.19
CA LEU A 424 20.06 -1.05 -6.45
C LEU A 424 20.49 0.06 -7.43
N ILE A 425 20.63 1.29 -6.95
CA ILE A 425 21.09 2.42 -7.78
C ILE A 425 22.51 2.16 -8.29
N ALA A 426 23.44 1.71 -7.43
CA ALA A 426 24.80 1.36 -7.82
C ALA A 426 24.83 0.24 -8.87
N LYS A 427 24.01 -0.80 -8.71
CA LYS A 427 23.85 -1.88 -9.70
C LYS A 427 23.39 -1.35 -11.06
N GLN A 428 22.40 -0.46 -11.08
CA GLN A 428 21.88 0.15 -12.31
C GLN A 428 22.92 1.04 -13.00
N GLN A 429 23.83 1.64 -12.25
CA GLN A 429 24.95 2.43 -12.77
C GLN A 429 26.17 1.58 -13.18
N GLY A 430 26.17 0.28 -12.91
CA GLY A 430 27.31 -0.62 -13.15
C GLY A 430 28.43 -0.54 -12.10
N ASP A 431 28.22 0.16 -10.98
CA ASP A 431 29.19 0.25 -9.88
C ASP A 431 29.07 -0.97 -8.95
N THR A 432 29.71 -2.06 -9.36
CA THR A 432 29.71 -3.33 -8.61
C THR A 432 30.42 -3.23 -7.26
N VAL A 433 31.31 -2.26 -7.07
CA VAL A 433 32.05 -2.06 -5.81
C VAL A 433 31.14 -1.40 -4.79
N ALA A 434 30.48 -0.30 -5.17
CA ALA A 434 29.51 0.36 -4.31
C ALA A 434 28.32 -0.57 -3.99
N GLU A 435 27.81 -1.31 -4.98
CA GLU A 435 26.74 -2.30 -4.75
C GLU A 435 27.12 -3.29 -3.64
N ARG A 436 28.27 -3.97 -3.76
CA ARG A 436 28.73 -4.95 -2.76
C ARG A 436 28.90 -4.33 -1.39
N ARG A 437 29.45 -3.11 -1.33
CA ARG A 437 29.63 -2.37 -0.07
C ARG A 437 28.28 -2.12 0.61
N TYR A 438 27.30 -1.56 -0.10
CA TYR A 438 25.99 -1.27 0.47
C TYR A 438 25.24 -2.54 0.89
N ARG A 439 25.29 -3.62 0.09
CA ARG A 439 24.69 -4.91 0.46
C ARG A 439 25.30 -5.51 1.73
N ARG A 440 26.64 -5.45 1.86
CA ARG A 440 27.34 -5.92 3.07
C ARG A 440 26.95 -5.10 4.31
N SER A 441 26.87 -3.78 4.18
CA SER A 441 26.40 -2.92 5.27
C SER A 441 24.95 -3.24 5.65
N ALA A 442 24.08 -3.48 4.67
CA ALA A 442 22.68 -3.83 4.91
C ALA A 442 22.54 -5.18 5.64
N SER A 443 23.36 -6.19 5.31
CA SER A 443 23.32 -7.48 6.00
C SER A 443 23.76 -7.37 7.46
N LEU A 444 24.75 -6.53 7.77
CA LEU A 444 25.22 -6.29 9.14
C LEU A 444 24.22 -5.49 10.00
N ALA A 445 23.31 -4.75 9.36
CA ALA A 445 22.25 -4.05 10.07
C ALA A 445 21.13 -4.99 10.55
N GLY A 446 20.90 -6.11 9.86
CA GLY A 446 19.79 -7.03 10.14
C GLY A 446 20.08 -8.14 11.16
N THR A 447 21.30 -8.25 11.70
CA THR A 447 21.71 -9.36 12.60
C THR A 447 21.50 -9.09 14.09
N ASP A 448 21.11 -7.87 14.49
CA ASP A 448 20.99 -7.46 15.90
C ASP A 448 19.52 -7.33 16.39
N SER A 449 18.56 -8.02 15.76
CA SER A 449 17.11 -7.92 16.07
C SER A 449 16.55 -9.11 16.85
#